data_AF-A0A954XSR0-F1
#
_entry.id   AF-A0A954XSR0-F1
#
_cell.length_a   1.000
_cell.length_b   1.000
_cell.length_c   1.000
_cell.angle_alpha   90.00
_cell.angle_beta   90.00
_cell.angle_gamma   90.00
#
_symmetry.space_group_name_H-M   'P 1'
#
loop_
_entity.id
_entity.type
_entity.pdbx_description
1 polymer ?
#
loop_
_entity_poly.entity_id
_entity_poly.type
_entity_poly.pdbx_seq_one_letter_code
_entity_poly.pdbx_strand_id
1 'polypeptide(L)'
;MLSPLSNLGVSDSAAYLRCAIEVGLLDLDHAKEWAYGIVAELDIPPVEIIEVAGSNRRDDVVAKLSVVAKGANMPAAGIALLAQIGLELRAERRSLREALALAMRVSEVAKLPEDIYQAFNGLDDALWLAEAGTYGNTEDIKRDVEEEFNRYTVVK
;
A
#
# COMPACT_ATOMS: atom_id res chain seq x y z
N MET A 1 12.90 -7.99 -5.78
CA MET A 1 11.57 -7.43 -6.10
C MET A 1 11.83 -5.98 -6.46
N LEU A 2 11.62 -5.56 -7.71
CA LEU A 2 11.83 -4.15 -8.10
C LEU A 2 10.77 -3.34 -7.37
N SER A 3 11.18 -2.62 -6.33
CA SER A 3 10.28 -1.79 -5.55
C SER A 3 9.70 -0.71 -6.46
N PRO A 4 8.38 -0.43 -6.45
CA PRO A 4 7.75 0.63 -7.27
C PRO A 4 8.35 2.03 -7.02
N LEU A 5 9.22 2.16 -6.02
CA LEU A 5 9.94 3.36 -5.62
C LEU A 5 11.00 3.84 -6.62
N SER A 6 11.54 2.99 -7.51
CA SER A 6 12.69 3.37 -8.35
C SER A 6 12.40 4.47 -9.39
N ASN A 7 11.12 4.73 -9.67
CA ASN A 7 10.69 5.78 -10.61
C ASN A 7 9.94 6.93 -9.92
N LEU A 8 9.81 6.91 -8.60
CA LEU A 8 9.09 7.92 -7.83
C LEU A 8 10.06 8.99 -7.31
N GLY A 9 9.59 10.24 -7.22
CA GLY A 9 10.30 11.26 -6.46
C GLY A 9 10.44 10.85 -4.98
N VAL A 10 11.38 11.47 -4.27
CA VAL A 10 11.64 11.17 -2.84
C VAL A 10 10.37 11.32 -1.99
N SER A 11 9.61 12.39 -2.19
CA SER A 11 8.37 12.62 -1.43
C SER A 11 7.29 11.59 -1.75
N ASP A 12 7.13 11.19 -3.01
CA ASP A 12 6.14 10.16 -3.40
C ASP A 12 6.56 8.78 -2.88
N SER A 13 7.86 8.49 -2.89
CA SER A 13 8.41 7.27 -2.28
C SER A 13 8.13 7.21 -0.77
N ALA A 14 8.32 8.34 -0.08
CA ALA A 14 8.01 8.44 1.35
C ALA A 14 6.51 8.28 1.62
N ALA A 15 5.63 8.82 0.77
CA ALA A 15 4.19 8.65 0.88
C ALA A 15 3.77 7.18 0.73
N TYR A 16 4.35 6.48 -0.26
CA TYR A 16 4.15 5.04 -0.45
C TYR A 16 4.59 4.24 0.78
N LEU A 17 5.82 4.44 1.24
CA LEU A 17 6.37 3.72 2.39
C LEU A 17 5.58 3.98 3.66
N ARG A 18 5.20 5.24 3.89
CA ARG A 18 4.36 5.62 5.01
C ARG A 18 3.04 4.85 5.00
N CYS A 19 2.32 4.91 3.88
CA CYS A 19 1.04 4.23 3.75
C CYS A 19 1.19 2.71 3.91
N ALA A 20 2.21 2.11 3.28
CA ALA A 20 2.49 0.68 3.37
C ALA A 20 2.78 0.23 4.80
N ILE A 21 3.55 1.01 5.56
CA ILE A 21 3.87 0.73 6.96
C ILE A 21 2.65 0.92 7.84
N GLU A 22 1.83 1.96 7.64
CA GLU A 22 0.61 2.20 8.43
C GLU A 22 -0.39 1.05 8.27
N VAL A 23 -0.58 0.53 7.05
CA VAL A 23 -1.46 -0.63 6.81
C VAL A 23 -0.83 -1.97 7.21
N GLY A 24 0.48 -2.00 7.50
CA GLY A 24 1.21 -3.18 7.92
C GLY A 24 1.60 -4.11 6.77
N LEU A 25 1.67 -3.57 5.54
CA LEU A 25 2.19 -4.27 4.38
C LEU A 25 3.72 -4.36 4.42
N LEU A 26 4.37 -3.29 4.87
CA LEU A 26 5.80 -3.21 5.06
C LEU A 26 6.14 -2.94 6.54
N ASP A 27 7.34 -3.33 6.92
CA ASP A 27 7.91 -3.00 8.22
C ASP A 27 8.81 -1.75 8.15
N LEU A 28 9.37 -1.37 9.30
CA LEU A 28 10.26 -0.23 9.41
C LEU A 28 11.62 -0.44 8.72
N ASP A 29 12.05 -1.69 8.53
CA ASP A 29 13.34 -1.98 7.91
C ASP A 29 13.31 -1.64 6.42
N HIS A 30 12.17 -1.83 5.74
CA HIS A 30 12.00 -1.36 4.35
C HIS A 30 12.17 0.16 4.21
N ALA A 31 11.66 0.95 5.17
CA ALA A 31 11.85 2.40 5.16
C ALA A 31 13.31 2.78 5.43
N LYS A 32 14.00 2.04 6.30
CA LYS A 32 15.41 2.28 6.60
C LYS A 32 16.30 1.93 5.42
N GLU A 33 16.07 0.80 4.76
CA GLU A 33 16.77 0.40 3.54
C GLU A 33 16.64 1.45 2.45
N TRP A 34 15.42 1.95 2.23
CA TRP A 34 15.17 3.06 1.30
C TRP A 34 15.94 4.33 1.69
N ALA A 35 15.90 4.72 2.97
CA ALA A 35 16.59 5.91 3.46
C ALA A 35 18.12 5.79 3.34
N TYR A 36 18.69 4.61 3.65
CA TYR A 36 20.11 4.34 3.46
C TYR A 36 20.53 4.41 1.99
N GLY A 37 19.68 3.93 1.07
CA GLY A 37 19.91 4.06 -0.37
C GLY A 37 20.07 5.52 -0.79
N ILE A 38 19.13 6.38 -0.38
CA ILE A 38 19.19 7.82 -0.69
C ILE A 38 20.41 8.49 -0.04
N VAL A 39 20.71 8.17 1.22
CA VAL A 39 21.86 8.72 1.94
C VAL A 39 23.18 8.35 1.27
N ALA A 40 23.28 7.14 0.69
CA ALA A 40 24.48 6.70 -0.02
C ALA A 40 24.66 7.40 -1.38
N GLU A 41 23.58 7.88 -1.99
CA GLU A 41 23.60 8.52 -3.32
C GLU A 41 23.83 10.03 -3.27
N LEU A 42 23.55 10.69 -2.14
CA LEU A 42 23.63 12.14 -2.00
C LEU A 42 24.85 12.56 -1.17
N ASP A 43 25.62 13.54 -1.67
CA ASP A 43 26.71 14.15 -0.90
C ASP A 43 26.22 14.85 0.37
N ILE A 44 25.01 15.44 0.31
CA ILE A 44 24.35 16.14 1.43
C ILE A 44 22.89 15.69 1.47
N PRO A 45 22.57 14.57 2.14
CA PRO A 45 21.19 14.09 2.22
C PRO A 45 20.34 14.97 3.15
N PRO A 46 19.04 15.14 2.87
CA PRO A 46 18.11 15.83 3.75
C PRO A 46 18.09 15.22 5.16
N VAL A 47 18.03 16.08 6.20
CA VAL A 47 18.06 15.65 7.60
C VAL A 47 16.92 14.68 7.92
N GLU A 48 15.75 14.92 7.35
CA GLU A 48 14.56 14.10 7.55
C GLU A 48 14.76 12.66 7.04
N ILE A 49 15.56 12.46 5.99
CA ILE A 49 15.87 11.12 5.46
C ILE A 49 16.89 10.41 6.35
N ILE A 50 17.90 11.13 6.85
CA ILE A 50 18.85 10.61 7.84
C ILE A 50 18.10 10.14 9.10
N GLU A 51 17.12 10.94 9.55
CA GLU A 51 16.31 10.63 10.70
C GLU A 51 15.45 9.37 10.50
N VAL A 52 14.94 9.10 9.30
CA VAL A 52 14.25 7.84 8.97
C VAL A 52 15.22 6.66 9.14
N ALA A 53 16.43 6.74 8.58
CA ALA A 53 17.42 5.66 8.66
C ALA A 53 17.81 5.32 10.11
N GLY A 54 17.88 6.32 10.99
CA GLY A 54 18.21 6.16 12.41
C GLY A 54 17.05 5.74 13.32
N SER A 55 15.84 5.60 12.80
CA SER A 55 14.64 5.31 13.60
C SER A 55 14.57 3.84 14.02
N ASN A 56 14.09 3.59 15.24
CA ASN A 56 13.93 2.23 15.81
C ASN A 56 12.50 1.92 16.27
N ARG A 57 11.55 2.85 16.05
CA ARG A 57 10.15 2.68 16.42
C ARG A 57 9.28 2.95 15.21
N ARG A 58 8.24 2.13 15.02
CA ARG A 58 7.30 2.26 13.89
C ARG A 58 6.67 3.65 13.84
N ASP A 59 6.16 4.15 14.97
CA ASP A 59 5.49 5.46 15.03
C ASP A 59 6.43 6.62 14.68
N ASP A 60 7.71 6.49 15.05
CA ASP A 60 8.76 7.48 14.73
C ASP A 60 9.07 7.50 13.23
N VAL A 61 9.22 6.31 12.61
CA VAL A 61 9.37 6.18 11.15
C VAL A 61 8.19 6.79 10.41
N VAL A 62 6.96 6.47 10.83
CA VAL A 62 5.74 7.00 10.20
C VAL A 62 5.68 8.53 10.31
N ALA A 63 6.02 9.09 11.48
CA ALA A 63 6.06 10.54 11.68
C ALA A 63 7.08 11.21 10.75
N LYS A 64 8.29 10.65 10.63
CA LYS A 64 9.35 11.19 9.78
C LYS A 64 9.05 11.05 8.30
N LEU A 65 8.54 9.89 7.87
CA LEU A 65 8.06 9.71 6.50
C LEU A 65 6.95 10.69 6.15
N SER A 66 6.08 11.06 7.12
CA SER A 66 5.06 12.09 6.90
C SER A 66 5.65 13.47 6.61
N VAL A 67 6.79 13.81 7.21
CA VAL A 67 7.51 15.06 6.93
C VAL A 67 8.12 15.02 5.53
N VAL A 68 8.80 13.92 5.17
CA VAL A 68 9.42 13.76 3.84
C VAL A 68 8.36 13.72 2.72
N ALA A 69 7.20 13.11 3.00
CA ALA A 69 6.06 13.01 2.09
C ALA A 69 5.29 14.34 1.93
N LYS A 70 5.72 15.44 2.56
CA LYS A 70 5.02 16.72 2.44
C LYS A 70 4.98 17.17 0.98
N GLY A 71 3.77 17.36 0.45
CA GLY A 71 3.53 17.74 -0.94
C GLY A 71 3.42 16.54 -1.91
N ALA A 72 3.59 15.32 -1.43
CA ALA A 72 3.37 14.11 -2.22
C ALA A 72 1.88 13.85 -2.48
N ASN A 73 1.60 13.08 -3.53
CA ASN A 73 0.24 12.65 -3.86
C ASN A 73 -0.12 11.36 -3.09
N MET A 74 -0.66 11.51 -1.88
CA MET A 74 -1.09 10.38 -1.04
C MET A 74 -2.09 9.45 -1.77
N PRO A 75 -3.12 9.93 -2.48
CA PRO A 75 -3.97 9.07 -3.29
C PRO A 75 -3.20 8.23 -4.32
N ALA A 76 -2.23 8.81 -5.04
CA ALA A 76 -1.43 8.04 -5.99
C ALA A 76 -0.61 6.92 -5.30
N ALA A 77 -0.06 7.19 -4.11
CA ALA A 77 0.60 6.17 -3.30
C ALA A 77 -0.37 5.05 -2.88
N GLY A 78 -1.61 5.38 -2.51
CA GLY A 78 -2.65 4.41 -2.22
C GLY A 78 -3.01 3.53 -3.42
N ILE A 79 -3.18 4.12 -4.60
CA ILE A 79 -3.44 3.38 -5.85
C ILE A 79 -2.29 2.44 -6.19
N ALA A 80 -1.05 2.87 -6.04
CA ALA A 80 0.12 2.02 -6.24
C ALA A 80 0.16 0.83 -5.25
N LEU A 81 -0.27 1.03 -4.01
CA LEU A 81 -0.40 -0.05 -3.03
C LEU A 81 -1.51 -1.04 -3.38
N LEU A 82 -2.67 -0.56 -3.85
CA LEU A 82 -3.73 -1.44 -4.33
C LEU A 82 -3.26 -2.31 -5.50
N ALA A 83 -2.49 -1.74 -6.44
CA ALA A 83 -1.88 -2.49 -7.53
C ALA A 83 -0.92 -3.58 -7.02
N GLN A 84 -0.07 -3.25 -6.04
CA GLN A 84 0.86 -4.21 -5.42
C GLN A 84 0.11 -5.34 -4.70
N ILE A 85 -0.94 -5.02 -3.92
CA ILE A 85 -1.78 -6.02 -3.24
C ILE A 85 -2.42 -6.96 -4.28
N GLY A 86 -2.95 -6.42 -5.37
CA GLY A 86 -3.51 -7.22 -6.46
C GLY A 86 -2.50 -8.12 -7.17
N LEU A 87 -1.23 -7.68 -7.29
CA LEU A 87 -0.14 -8.52 -7.81
C LEU A 87 0.22 -9.65 -6.85
N GLU A 88 0.24 -9.38 -5.54
CA GLU A 88 0.49 -10.40 -4.51
C GLU A 88 -0.62 -11.43 -4.41
N LEU A 89 -1.89 -10.99 -4.52
CA LEU A 89 -3.05 -11.87 -4.56
C LEU A 89 -2.97 -12.84 -5.76
N ARG A 90 -2.71 -12.32 -6.97
CA ARG A 90 -2.55 -13.15 -8.18
C ARG A 90 -1.37 -14.11 -8.12
N ALA A 91 -0.31 -13.72 -7.42
CA ALA A 91 0.85 -14.58 -7.19
C ALA A 91 0.64 -15.57 -6.03
N GLU A 92 -0.57 -15.66 -5.48
CA GLU A 92 -0.94 -16.50 -4.34
C GLU A 92 -0.06 -16.27 -3.09
N ARG A 93 0.56 -15.09 -2.99
CA ARG A 93 1.35 -14.68 -1.81
C ARG A 93 0.50 -14.10 -0.70
N ARG A 94 -0.79 -13.90 -0.95
CA ARG A 94 -1.76 -13.31 -0.04
C ARG A 94 -3.12 -13.95 -0.25
N SER A 95 -3.85 -14.18 0.84
CA SER A 95 -5.22 -14.68 0.76
C SER A 95 -6.20 -13.58 0.32
N LEU A 96 -7.37 -13.99 -0.17
CA LEU A 96 -8.43 -13.08 -0.61
C LEU A 96 -8.90 -12.14 0.51
N ARG A 97 -9.13 -12.69 1.71
CA ARG A 97 -9.56 -11.93 2.90
C ARG A 97 -8.51 -10.91 3.34
N GLU A 98 -7.23 -11.30 3.35
CA GLU A 98 -6.15 -10.37 3.69
C GLU A 98 -6.01 -9.25 2.66
N ALA A 99 -6.18 -9.55 1.37
CA ALA A 99 -6.12 -8.55 0.31
C ALA A 99 -7.25 -7.52 0.45
N LEU A 100 -8.49 -7.96 0.69
CA LEU A 100 -9.65 -7.09 0.89
C LEU A 100 -9.50 -6.21 2.12
N ALA A 101 -9.11 -6.80 3.26
CA ALA A 101 -8.87 -6.06 4.50
C ALA A 101 -7.78 -4.99 4.33
N LEU A 102 -6.69 -5.32 3.61
CA LEU A 102 -5.64 -4.34 3.31
C LEU A 102 -6.12 -3.24 2.36
N ALA A 103 -6.90 -3.58 1.34
CA ALA A 103 -7.42 -2.59 0.39
C ALA A 103 -8.32 -1.55 1.05
N MET A 104 -9.20 -1.98 1.97
CA MET A 104 -10.01 -1.07 2.78
C MET A 104 -9.15 -0.16 3.64
N ARG A 105 -8.15 -0.70 4.34
CA ARG A 105 -7.22 0.10 5.15
C ARG A 105 -6.38 1.07 4.33
N VAL A 106 -5.92 0.67 3.14
CA VAL A 106 -5.21 1.55 2.19
C VAL A 106 -6.11 2.70 1.78
N SER A 107 -7.38 2.41 1.48
CA SER A 107 -8.35 3.43 1.08
C SER A 107 -8.54 4.50 2.16
N GLU A 108 -8.63 4.08 3.43
CA GLU A 108 -8.76 4.99 4.57
C GLU A 108 -7.49 5.81 4.86
N VAL A 109 -6.31 5.16 4.84
CA VAL A 109 -5.02 5.79 5.16
C VAL A 109 -4.62 6.77 4.07
N ALA A 110 -4.74 6.37 2.81
CA ALA A 110 -4.35 7.19 1.66
C ALA A 110 -5.40 8.24 1.27
N LYS A 111 -6.56 8.25 1.96
CA LYS A 111 -7.71 9.13 1.68
C LYS A 111 -8.17 9.00 0.23
N LEU A 112 -8.31 7.75 -0.21
CA LEU A 112 -8.88 7.45 -1.52
C LEU A 112 -10.35 7.88 -1.58
N PRO A 113 -10.88 8.14 -2.79
CA PRO A 113 -12.32 8.29 -3.00
C PRO A 113 -13.14 7.19 -2.33
N GLU A 114 -14.27 7.56 -1.74
CA GLU A 114 -15.10 6.67 -0.92
C GLU A 114 -15.64 5.46 -1.71
N ASP A 115 -15.89 5.63 -3.00
CA ASP A 115 -16.33 4.56 -3.90
C ASP A 115 -15.33 3.39 -3.96
N ILE A 116 -14.02 3.66 -3.82
CA ILE A 116 -12.99 2.62 -3.76
C ILE A 116 -13.14 1.78 -2.48
N TYR A 117 -13.30 2.43 -1.33
CA TYR A 117 -13.54 1.71 -0.07
C TYR A 117 -14.82 0.87 -0.15
N GLN A 118 -15.91 1.46 -0.66
CA GLN A 118 -17.20 0.79 -0.76
C GLN A 118 -17.16 -0.41 -1.72
N ALA A 119 -16.38 -0.34 -2.80
CA ALA A 119 -16.17 -1.47 -3.71
C ALA A 119 -15.54 -2.67 -2.99
N PHE A 120 -14.46 -2.44 -2.24
CA PHE A 120 -13.80 -3.52 -1.49
C PHE A 120 -14.64 -4.03 -0.31
N ASN A 121 -15.36 -3.14 0.39
CA ASN A 121 -16.27 -3.54 1.46
C ASN A 121 -17.39 -4.44 0.93
N GLY A 122 -18.01 -4.07 -0.20
CA GLY A 122 -19.06 -4.88 -0.82
C GLY A 122 -18.56 -6.26 -1.26
N LEU A 123 -17.32 -6.35 -1.75
CA LEU A 123 -16.69 -7.61 -2.10
C LEU A 123 -16.37 -8.49 -0.86
N ASP A 124 -15.94 -7.89 0.25
CA ASP A 124 -15.73 -8.62 1.51
C ASP A 124 -17.05 -9.16 2.09
N ASP A 125 -18.11 -8.36 2.06
CA ASP A 125 -19.46 -8.77 2.44
C ASP A 125 -19.95 -9.94 1.56
N ALA A 126 -19.78 -9.83 0.24
CA ALA A 126 -20.17 -10.87 -0.71
C ALA A 126 -19.37 -12.18 -0.51
N LEU A 127 -18.06 -12.08 -0.24
CA LEU A 127 -17.23 -13.23 0.08
C LEU A 127 -17.71 -13.94 1.35
N TRP A 128 -18.03 -13.18 2.40
CA TRP A 128 -18.54 -13.73 3.64
C TRP A 128 -19.86 -14.49 3.44
N LEU A 129 -20.78 -13.93 2.65
CA LEU A 129 -22.05 -14.58 2.30
C LEU A 129 -21.86 -15.85 1.46
N ALA A 130 -20.90 -15.84 0.53
CA ALA A 130 -20.59 -17.01 -0.30
C ALA A 130 -19.96 -18.14 0.52
N GLU A 131 -18.99 -17.82 1.39
CA GLU A 131 -18.36 -18.81 2.28
C GLU A 131 -19.36 -19.40 3.30
N ALA A 132 -20.34 -18.61 3.73
CA ALA A 132 -21.43 -19.09 4.57
C ALA A 132 -22.49 -19.92 3.81
N GLY A 133 -22.35 -20.11 2.49
CA GLY A 133 -23.32 -20.82 1.65
C GLY A 133 -24.67 -20.11 1.54
N THR A 134 -24.70 -18.79 1.79
CA THR A 134 -25.93 -17.99 1.83
C THR A 134 -26.28 -17.38 0.48
N TYR A 135 -25.29 -16.78 -0.21
CA TYR A 135 -25.50 -16.11 -1.50
C TYR A 135 -24.22 -16.10 -2.34
N GLY A 136 -24.36 -16.30 -3.66
CA GLY A 136 -23.24 -16.33 -4.59
C GLY A 136 -22.42 -17.62 -4.53
N ASN A 137 -21.31 -17.65 -5.25
CA ASN A 137 -20.29 -18.70 -5.13
C ASN A 137 -18.90 -18.07 -5.02
N THR A 138 -18.01 -18.74 -4.29
CA THR A 138 -16.67 -18.20 -3.97
C THR A 138 -15.80 -17.97 -5.19
N GLU A 139 -15.94 -18.77 -6.26
CA GLU A 139 -15.14 -18.62 -7.48
C GLU A 139 -15.51 -17.35 -8.26
N ASP A 140 -16.80 -17.04 -8.37
CA ASP A 140 -17.27 -15.81 -8.98
C ASP A 140 -16.83 -14.59 -8.16
N ILE A 141 -16.97 -14.63 -6.83
CA ILE A 141 -16.48 -13.54 -5.97
C ILE A 141 -14.97 -13.35 -6.10
N LYS A 142 -14.20 -14.44 -6.16
CA LYS A 142 -12.75 -14.37 -6.38
C LYS A 142 -12.42 -13.65 -7.69
N ARG A 143 -13.13 -13.96 -8.78
CA ARG A 143 -12.98 -13.28 -10.07
C ARG A 143 -13.30 -11.79 -9.94
N ASP A 144 -14.39 -11.44 -9.30
CA ASP A 144 -14.81 -10.04 -9.13
C ASP A 144 -13.78 -9.24 -8.32
N VAL A 145 -13.17 -9.83 -7.30
CA VAL A 145 -12.07 -9.22 -6.54
C VAL A 145 -10.82 -9.02 -7.40
N GLU A 146 -10.43 -10.02 -8.19
CA GLU A 146 -9.29 -9.90 -9.11
C GLU A 146 -9.52 -8.82 -10.16
N GLU A 147 -10.74 -8.72 -10.70
CA GLU A 147 -11.16 -7.66 -11.62
C GLU A 147 -11.08 -6.27 -10.98
N GLU A 148 -11.55 -6.12 -9.74
CA GLU A 148 -11.47 -4.84 -9.02
C GLU A 148 -10.02 -4.41 -8.79
N PHE A 149 -9.14 -5.32 -8.33
CA PHE A 149 -7.71 -5.01 -8.19
C PHE A 149 -7.03 -4.67 -9.53
N ASN A 150 -7.47 -5.29 -10.63
CA ASN A 150 -6.92 -5.04 -11.96
C ASN A 150 -7.14 -3.59 -12.43
N ARG A 151 -8.20 -2.91 -11.97
CA ARG A 151 -8.45 -1.49 -12.28
C ARG A 151 -7.28 -0.58 -11.88
N TYR A 152 -6.51 -0.98 -10.87
CA TYR A 152 -5.39 -0.20 -10.33
C TYR A 152 -4.03 -0.63 -10.91
N THR A 153 -3.94 -1.77 -11.60
CA THR A 153 -2.66 -2.25 -12.16
C THR A 153 -2.29 -1.58 -13.50
N VAL A 154 -3.22 -0.82 -14.10
CA VAL A 154 -3.08 -0.26 -15.48
C VAL A 154 -2.59 1.19 -15.48
N VAL A 155 -2.06 1.70 -14.38
CA VAL A 155 -1.47 3.05 -14.36
C VAL A 155 -0.11 2.99 -15.07
N LYS A 156 -0.10 3.38 -16.36
CA LYS A 156 1.08 3.72 -17.16
C LYS A 156 1.56 5.13 -16.87
#